data_AF-A0A6A6F1C9-F1
#
_entry.id   AF-A0A6A6F1C9-F1
#
_cell.length_a   1.000
_cell.length_b   1.000
_cell.length_c   1.000
_cell.angle_alpha   90.00
_cell.angle_beta   90.00
_cell.angle_gamma   90.00
#
_symmetry.space_group_name_H-M   'P 1'
#
loop_
_entity.id
_entity.type
_entity.pdbx_description
1 polymer ?
#
loop_
_entity_poly.entity_id
_entity_poly.type
_entity_poly.pdbx_seq_one_letter_code
_entity_poly.pdbx_strand_id
1 'polypeptide(L)'
;MKEEGLSSSSYDAGVGSPIDDDYHDRDVFGHEAGHDIKYKTLSWQMVAVLMVAEIVSNGMLSLPSSLATVGMAPGIILTVFLGIFAAYTSILLVHFKLRHPEVHNMGDAGKIMFGPIGREIFSFGTLLFAILLGGGQILSGQIALSFMSDNGVCNLGFSGIFAAATLVCALPRTYDHLSIISVGSVLCIVVAGFLGMGAAGANPVEGRVVVAGQSSDFYTAFFSITNPVFAYCGHFMFFALMSEMKQPRDAIKAAYTLQGFATTYYTVFAAVTYGYIGSKVLSPSFSSLPPKWGKAAYGIALPNLLIAGSLYVHTASKIIFVRIFRNSRHLHSNTVVGWGVWVGLCTVITGLAFLLAVGVPIFNYLLGIASSAFGAWFTYGIAGMFWLHYTYHDGNGSQALKKRPLGTSAAILTILAGAFICVAGLYVSIRAIIDAYADGTITAAFSC
;
A
#
# COMPACT_ATOMS: atom_id res chain seq x y z
N MET A 1 9.91 -23.01 38.26
CA MET A 1 10.89 -24.11 38.14
C MET A 1 11.77 -23.75 36.96
N LYS A 2 13.03 -23.36 37.26
CA LYS A 2 14.13 -22.94 36.36
C LYS A 2 13.80 -21.98 35.22
N GLU A 3 14.18 -20.71 35.43
CA GLU A 3 14.63 -19.81 34.36
C GLU A 3 15.80 -20.49 33.64
N GLU A 4 15.54 -21.15 32.51
CA GLU A 4 16.59 -21.46 31.55
C GLU A 4 16.85 -20.20 30.75
N GLY A 5 17.97 -19.55 31.06
CA GLY A 5 18.44 -18.38 30.35
C GLY A 5 18.57 -18.69 28.86
N LEU A 6 17.80 -17.97 28.03
CA LEU A 6 18.05 -17.90 26.60
C LEU A 6 19.50 -17.47 26.39
N SER A 7 20.31 -18.43 25.94
CA SER A 7 21.69 -18.22 25.54
C SER A 7 21.78 -17.03 24.57
N SER A 8 22.83 -16.22 24.74
CA SER A 8 23.16 -15.04 23.92
C SER A 8 23.30 -15.34 22.42
N SER A 9 23.22 -16.60 21.99
CA SER A 9 23.20 -17.02 20.58
C SER A 9 21.81 -16.90 19.91
N SER A 10 20.72 -16.79 20.68
CA SER A 10 19.35 -16.57 20.15
C SER A 10 19.07 -15.11 19.80
N TYR A 11 19.90 -14.21 20.33
CA TYR A 11 19.73 -12.75 20.28
C TYR A 11 20.10 -12.10 18.95
N ASP A 12 20.97 -12.76 18.18
CA ASP A 12 21.35 -12.38 16.81
C ASP A 12 20.67 -13.27 15.79
N ALA A 13 19.39 -13.55 16.04
CA ALA A 13 18.48 -14.15 15.09
C ALA A 13 18.22 -13.22 13.90
N GLY A 14 19.26 -12.96 13.11
CA GLY A 14 19.16 -12.68 11.69
C GLY A 14 18.72 -13.94 10.95
N VAL A 15 18.65 -13.80 9.63
CA VAL A 15 18.08 -14.71 8.61
C VAL A 15 18.51 -16.21 8.71
N GLY A 16 19.45 -16.58 9.59
CA GLY A 16 19.95 -17.96 9.78
C GLY A 16 19.61 -18.65 11.11
N SER A 17 18.82 -18.06 12.00
CA SER A 17 18.46 -18.69 13.30
C SER A 17 17.37 -19.76 13.12
N PRO A 18 17.47 -20.94 13.80
CA PRO A 18 16.45 -21.98 13.75
C PRO A 18 15.06 -21.44 14.12
N ILE A 19 14.03 -21.92 13.44
CA ILE A 19 12.64 -21.67 13.78
C ILE A 19 12.42 -22.63 14.94
N ASP A 20 11.89 -22.12 16.05
CA ASP A 20 11.45 -22.99 17.14
C ASP A 20 10.53 -24.07 16.58
N ASP A 21 10.72 -25.32 17.00
CA ASP A 21 9.93 -26.46 16.51
C ASP A 21 8.41 -26.24 16.69
N ASP A 22 8.02 -25.40 17.65
CA ASP A 22 6.65 -24.98 17.99
C ASP A 22 6.08 -23.84 17.11
N TYR A 23 6.82 -23.32 16.12
CA TYR A 23 6.30 -22.25 15.25
C TYR A 23 5.02 -22.64 14.52
N HIS A 24 4.94 -23.90 14.08
CA HIS A 24 3.77 -24.40 13.37
C HIS A 24 2.55 -24.56 14.29
N ASP A 25 2.75 -24.73 15.59
CA ASP A 25 1.68 -24.84 16.58
C ASP A 25 1.10 -23.45 16.95
N ARG A 26 1.91 -22.39 16.88
CA ARG A 26 1.49 -21.00 17.13
C ARG A 26 1.03 -20.23 15.89
N ASP A 27 1.30 -20.74 14.69
CA ASP A 27 0.93 -20.08 13.45
C ASP A 27 -0.59 -19.94 13.27
N VAL A 28 -1.02 -18.84 12.63
CA VAL A 28 -2.44 -18.49 12.41
C VAL A 28 -3.27 -19.65 11.84
N PHE A 29 -2.68 -20.45 10.94
CA PHE A 29 -3.35 -21.55 10.27
C PHE A 29 -2.93 -22.94 10.78
N GLY A 30 -1.98 -23.01 11.72
CA GLY A 30 -1.55 -24.25 12.35
C GLY A 30 -0.97 -25.30 11.39
N HIS A 31 -1.03 -26.57 11.81
CA HIS A 31 -0.75 -27.74 10.97
C HIS A 31 -1.96 -28.08 10.07
N GLU A 32 -1.83 -27.88 8.76
CA GLU A 32 -2.90 -28.16 7.78
C GLU A 32 -2.85 -29.59 7.21
N ALA A 33 -2.11 -30.49 7.86
CA ALA A 33 -1.97 -31.89 7.43
C ALA A 33 -3.28 -32.65 7.71
N GLY A 34 -4.17 -32.70 6.71
CA GLY A 34 -5.46 -33.41 6.79
C GLY A 34 -6.69 -32.50 6.61
N HIS A 35 -6.52 -31.22 6.32
CA HIS A 35 -7.62 -30.30 6.03
C HIS A 35 -7.90 -30.18 4.52
N ASP A 36 -9.19 -30.08 4.15
CA ASP A 36 -9.66 -29.98 2.74
C ASP A 36 -9.28 -28.65 2.08
N ILE A 37 -9.15 -27.56 2.86
CA ILE A 37 -8.71 -26.25 2.40
C ILE A 37 -7.37 -25.95 3.07
N LYS A 38 -6.36 -25.68 2.26
CA LYS A 38 -5.02 -25.29 2.70
C LYS A 38 -4.82 -23.82 2.37
N TYR A 39 -4.53 -23.00 3.36
CA TYR A 39 -4.29 -21.57 3.22
C TYR A 39 -2.81 -21.26 2.93
N LYS A 40 -1.87 -22.12 3.33
CA LYS A 40 -0.43 -21.94 3.05
C LYS A 40 -0.03 -22.42 1.66
N THR A 41 -0.55 -21.76 0.63
CA THR A 41 -0.34 -22.17 -0.77
C THR A 41 0.73 -21.35 -1.49
N LEU A 42 1.05 -20.15 -1.00
CA LEU A 42 1.86 -19.19 -1.73
C LEU A 42 3.36 -19.46 -1.59
N SER A 43 4.09 -19.32 -2.70
CA SER A 43 5.55 -19.24 -2.71
C SER A 43 6.00 -17.79 -2.49
N TRP A 44 7.27 -17.58 -2.13
CA TRP A 44 7.81 -16.23 -1.95
C TRP A 44 7.81 -15.43 -3.26
N GLN A 45 8.00 -16.09 -4.40
CA GLN A 45 7.92 -15.44 -5.71
C GLN A 45 6.51 -14.93 -5.98
N MET A 46 5.50 -15.74 -5.67
CA MET A 46 4.10 -15.35 -5.85
C MET A 46 3.76 -14.17 -4.93
N VAL A 47 4.17 -14.22 -3.66
CA VAL A 47 3.99 -13.08 -2.74
C VAL A 47 4.69 -11.82 -3.23
N ALA A 48 5.92 -11.93 -3.77
CA ALA A 48 6.60 -10.79 -4.38
C ALA A 48 5.79 -10.18 -5.52
N VAL A 49 5.24 -11.01 -6.42
CA VAL A 49 4.39 -10.57 -7.53
C VAL A 49 3.12 -9.90 -7.03
N LEU A 50 2.44 -10.47 -6.02
CA LEU A 50 1.24 -9.89 -5.41
C LEU A 50 1.53 -8.52 -4.77
N MET A 51 2.63 -8.41 -4.03
CA MET A 51 3.04 -7.13 -3.45
C MET A 51 3.41 -6.11 -4.53
N VAL A 52 4.03 -6.53 -5.63
CA VAL A 52 4.32 -5.64 -6.77
C VAL A 52 3.01 -5.14 -7.40
N ALA A 53 2.01 -6.02 -7.57
CA ALA A 53 0.68 -5.67 -8.10
C ALA A 53 0.06 -4.52 -7.32
N GLU A 54 0.13 -4.67 -6.00
CA GLU A 54 -0.47 -3.74 -5.06
C GLU A 54 0.26 -2.40 -5.04
N ILE A 55 1.58 -2.44 -4.92
CA ILE A 55 2.40 -1.25 -4.72
C ILE A 55 2.51 -0.44 -6.02
N VAL A 56 2.84 -1.09 -7.15
CA VAL A 56 3.18 -0.40 -8.40
C VAL A 56 2.00 0.36 -9.01
N SER A 57 0.76 -0.06 -8.74
CA SER A 57 -0.49 0.46 -9.30
C SER A 57 -0.60 2.00 -9.36
N ASN A 58 -1.17 2.62 -8.32
CA ASN A 58 -1.45 4.07 -8.32
C ASN A 58 -0.20 4.89 -8.00
N GLY A 59 0.73 4.32 -7.23
CA GLY A 59 1.94 4.99 -6.80
C GLY A 59 2.73 5.56 -7.98
N MET A 60 3.01 4.73 -8.98
CA MET A 60 3.84 5.14 -10.13
C MET A 60 3.28 6.33 -10.90
N LEU A 61 1.96 6.44 -11.03
CA LEU A 61 1.32 7.42 -11.89
C LEU A 61 1.43 8.85 -11.33
N SER A 62 1.69 8.99 -10.03
CA SER A 62 1.85 10.28 -9.36
C SER A 62 3.29 10.78 -9.32
N LEU A 63 4.28 9.87 -9.41
CA LEU A 63 5.70 10.20 -9.25
C LEU A 63 6.24 11.24 -10.25
N PRO A 64 5.88 11.21 -11.56
CA PRO A 64 6.33 12.24 -12.49
C PRO A 64 5.92 13.66 -12.06
N SER A 65 4.71 13.81 -11.49
CA SER A 65 4.23 15.11 -11.00
C SER A 65 5.05 15.61 -9.80
N SER A 66 5.58 14.70 -9.00
CA SER A 66 6.48 15.07 -7.91
C SER A 66 7.81 15.62 -8.42
N LEU A 67 8.39 14.97 -9.43
CA LEU A 67 9.60 15.46 -10.11
C LEU A 67 9.35 16.83 -10.78
N ALA A 68 8.15 17.06 -11.30
CA ALA A 68 7.79 18.38 -11.84
C ALA A 68 7.73 19.49 -10.79
N THR A 69 7.53 19.14 -9.52
CA THR A 69 7.41 20.10 -8.42
C THR A 69 8.73 20.42 -7.73
N VAL A 70 9.60 19.42 -7.54
CA VAL A 70 10.89 19.60 -6.84
C VAL A 70 12.09 19.58 -7.79
N GLY A 71 11.90 19.13 -9.03
CA GLY A 71 12.96 18.87 -10.01
C GLY A 71 13.40 17.41 -10.04
N MET A 72 14.09 17.04 -11.11
CA MET A 72 14.48 15.65 -11.40
C MET A 72 15.38 15.04 -10.33
N ALA A 73 16.47 15.74 -9.96
CA ALA A 73 17.46 15.22 -9.02
C ALA A 73 16.90 14.99 -7.60
N PRO A 74 16.29 15.99 -6.91
CA PRO A 74 15.73 15.75 -5.59
C PRO A 74 14.56 14.76 -5.63
N GLY A 75 13.73 14.77 -6.68
CA GLY A 75 12.63 13.80 -6.83
C GLY A 75 13.11 12.35 -6.92
N ILE A 76 14.17 12.09 -7.70
CA ILE A 76 14.79 10.76 -7.79
C ILE A 76 15.45 10.37 -6.47
N ILE A 77 16.24 11.27 -5.86
CA ILE A 77 16.90 11.01 -4.57
C ILE A 77 15.87 10.62 -3.50
N LEU A 78 14.76 11.36 -3.42
CA LEU A 78 13.68 11.07 -2.48
C LEU A 78 12.99 9.73 -2.77
N THR A 79 12.74 9.42 -4.05
CA THR A 79 12.13 8.15 -4.46
C THR A 79 13.01 6.96 -4.09
N VAL A 80 14.32 7.06 -4.31
CA VAL A 80 15.29 6.02 -3.94
C VAL A 80 15.44 5.91 -2.43
N PHE A 81 15.57 7.04 -1.72
CA PHE A 81 15.67 7.08 -0.27
C PHE A 81 14.46 6.43 0.41
N LEU A 82 13.24 6.82 0.02
CA LEU A 82 12.01 6.24 0.55
C LEU A 82 11.86 4.76 0.20
N GLY A 83 12.41 4.33 -0.95
CA GLY A 83 12.47 2.93 -1.32
C GLY A 83 13.41 2.11 -0.42
N ILE A 84 14.63 2.63 -0.16
CA ILE A 84 15.57 2.01 0.78
C ILE A 84 14.97 1.97 2.20
N PHE A 85 14.30 3.04 2.61
CA PHE A 85 13.66 3.11 3.92
C PHE A 85 12.51 2.10 4.03
N ALA A 86 11.67 1.97 2.99
CA ALA A 86 10.62 0.95 2.92
C ALA A 86 11.20 -0.49 2.94
N ALA A 87 12.34 -0.73 2.30
CA ALA A 87 13.08 -2.00 2.42
C ALA A 87 13.46 -2.28 3.87
N TYR A 88 14.09 -1.32 4.54
CA TYR A 88 14.48 -1.45 5.93
C TYR A 88 13.28 -1.78 6.84
N THR A 89 12.18 -1.03 6.71
CA THR A 89 11.00 -1.26 7.55
C THR A 89 10.31 -2.58 7.23
N SER A 90 10.35 -3.04 5.98
CA SER A 90 9.81 -4.35 5.59
C SER A 90 10.56 -5.52 6.25
N ILE A 91 11.88 -5.40 6.42
CA ILE A 91 12.69 -6.42 7.11
C ILE A 91 12.27 -6.51 8.59
N LEU A 92 12.03 -5.36 9.24
CA LEU A 92 11.56 -5.33 10.63
C LEU A 92 10.19 -5.99 10.78
N LEU A 93 9.30 -5.78 9.80
CA LEU A 93 8.00 -6.46 9.71
C LEU A 93 8.14 -7.98 9.57
N VAL A 94 9.02 -8.46 8.69
CA VAL A 94 9.29 -9.89 8.52
C VAL A 94 9.83 -10.48 9.82
N HIS A 95 10.80 -9.81 10.47
CA HIS A 95 11.35 -10.25 11.75
C HIS A 95 10.31 -10.32 12.87
N PHE A 96 9.36 -9.38 12.89
CA PHE A 96 8.25 -9.39 13.84
C PHE A 96 7.30 -10.57 13.57
N LYS A 97 6.93 -10.83 12.31
CA LYS A 97 6.08 -11.97 11.93
C LYS A 97 6.72 -13.32 12.24
N LEU A 98 8.03 -13.45 12.06
CA LEU A 98 8.75 -14.69 12.36
C LEU A 98 8.81 -14.97 13.87
N ARG A 99 8.78 -13.93 14.71
CA ARG A 99 8.73 -14.07 16.18
C ARG A 99 7.33 -14.28 16.72
N HIS A 100 6.33 -13.73 16.04
CA HIS A 100 4.92 -13.81 16.40
C HIS A 100 4.11 -14.44 15.24
N PRO A 101 4.16 -15.77 15.09
CA PRO A 101 3.48 -16.49 14.02
C PRO A 101 1.97 -16.26 14.04
N GLU A 102 1.39 -15.95 15.20
CA GLU A 102 -0.04 -15.69 15.41
C GLU A 102 -0.54 -14.37 14.78
N VAL A 103 0.36 -13.50 14.30
CA VAL A 103 0.00 -12.19 13.73
C VAL A 103 -0.48 -12.34 12.29
N HIS A 104 -1.76 -12.13 12.02
CA HIS A 104 -2.30 -12.15 10.65
C HIS A 104 -2.41 -10.76 10.01
N ASN A 105 -2.58 -9.72 10.83
CA ASN A 105 -2.80 -8.35 10.37
C ASN A 105 -2.15 -7.34 11.34
N MET A 106 -2.09 -6.07 10.93
CA MET A 106 -1.54 -4.99 11.75
C MET A 106 -2.25 -4.82 13.10
N GLY A 107 -3.55 -5.16 13.19
CA GLY A 107 -4.29 -5.18 14.43
C GLY A 107 -3.74 -6.20 15.44
N ASP A 108 -3.42 -7.40 15.00
CA ASP A 108 -2.81 -8.43 15.87
C ASP A 108 -1.42 -7.99 16.34
N ALA A 109 -0.63 -7.35 15.48
CA ALA A 109 0.65 -6.76 15.87
C ALA A 109 0.47 -5.64 16.91
N GLY A 110 -0.53 -4.78 16.74
CA GLY A 110 -0.92 -3.77 17.73
C GLY A 110 -1.36 -4.37 19.07
N LYS A 111 -2.01 -5.54 19.04
CA LYS A 111 -2.39 -6.27 20.27
C LYS A 111 -1.18 -6.71 21.07
N ILE A 112 -0.14 -7.18 20.39
CA ILE A 112 1.10 -7.64 21.04
C ILE A 112 1.84 -6.46 21.67
N MET A 113 2.00 -5.36 20.94
CA MET A 113 2.78 -4.21 21.42
C MET A 113 2.07 -3.38 22.50
N PHE A 114 0.74 -3.18 22.38
CA PHE A 114 0.00 -2.24 23.24
C PHE A 114 -1.30 -2.81 23.81
N GLY A 115 -1.44 -4.14 23.82
CA GLY A 115 -2.61 -4.80 24.38
C GLY A 115 -3.91 -4.54 23.59
N PRO A 116 -5.09 -4.71 24.22
CA PRO A 116 -6.38 -4.60 23.55
C PRO A 116 -6.61 -3.26 22.85
N ILE A 117 -6.12 -2.16 23.42
CA ILE A 117 -6.28 -0.82 22.84
C ILE A 117 -5.48 -0.70 21.54
N GLY A 118 -4.23 -1.18 21.53
CA GLY A 118 -3.41 -1.22 20.32
C GLY A 118 -4.06 -2.00 19.19
N ARG A 119 -4.71 -3.12 19.52
CA ARG A 119 -5.47 -3.91 18.54
C ARG A 119 -6.52 -3.08 17.84
N GLU A 120 -7.31 -2.32 18.59
CA GLU A 120 -8.39 -1.51 18.05
C GLU A 120 -7.87 -0.38 17.15
N ILE A 121 -6.86 0.36 17.62
CA ILE A 121 -6.27 1.48 16.87
C ILE A 121 -5.71 0.99 15.53
N PHE A 122 -4.92 -0.09 15.55
CA PHE A 122 -4.24 -0.59 14.35
C PHE A 122 -5.23 -1.27 13.38
N SER A 123 -6.23 -1.98 13.90
CA SER A 123 -7.30 -2.58 13.07
C SER A 123 -8.14 -1.49 12.41
N PHE A 124 -8.53 -0.47 13.16
CA PHE A 124 -9.29 0.67 12.65
C PHE A 124 -8.49 1.47 11.62
N GLY A 125 -7.20 1.72 11.89
CA GLY A 125 -6.31 2.38 10.94
C GLY A 125 -6.14 1.57 9.64
N THR A 126 -6.04 0.25 9.73
CA THR A 126 -5.95 -0.63 8.55
C THR A 126 -7.23 -0.58 7.72
N LEU A 127 -8.39 -0.58 8.40
CA LEU A 127 -9.70 -0.47 7.76
C LEU A 127 -9.85 0.86 7.00
N LEU A 128 -9.58 1.98 7.66
CA LEU A 128 -9.66 3.31 7.04
C LEU A 128 -8.68 3.45 5.88
N PHE A 129 -7.46 2.93 6.05
CA PHE A 129 -6.46 2.99 4.99
C PHE A 129 -6.90 2.19 3.77
N ALA A 130 -7.41 0.98 3.95
CA ALA A 130 -7.96 0.18 2.85
C ALA A 130 -9.14 0.87 2.14
N ILE A 131 -10.03 1.55 2.87
CA ILE A 131 -11.13 2.31 2.26
C ILE A 131 -10.58 3.49 1.41
N LEU A 132 -9.59 4.23 1.91
CA LEU A 132 -8.95 5.32 1.16
C LEU A 132 -8.23 4.81 -0.10
N LEU A 133 -7.52 3.68 0.02
CA LEU A 133 -6.85 3.04 -1.12
C LEU A 133 -7.86 2.55 -2.16
N GLY A 134 -8.96 1.92 -1.71
CA GLY A 134 -10.08 1.56 -2.57
C GLY A 134 -10.69 2.77 -3.29
N GLY A 135 -10.86 3.89 -2.58
CA GLY A 135 -11.31 5.15 -3.17
C GLY A 135 -10.33 5.68 -4.22
N GLY A 136 -9.02 5.60 -3.94
CA GLY A 136 -7.97 5.95 -4.88
C GLY A 136 -8.02 5.13 -6.17
N GLN A 137 -8.32 3.83 -6.07
CA GLN A 137 -8.48 2.97 -7.24
C GLN A 137 -9.76 3.27 -8.02
N ILE A 138 -10.87 3.55 -7.33
CA ILE A 138 -12.12 4.00 -7.97
C ILE A 138 -11.92 5.32 -8.71
N LEU A 139 -11.21 6.28 -8.12
CA LEU A 139 -10.88 7.55 -8.75
C LEU A 139 -9.97 7.35 -9.97
N SER A 140 -8.91 6.54 -9.88
CA SER A 140 -8.07 6.20 -11.03
C SER A 140 -8.86 5.53 -12.16
N GLY A 141 -9.75 4.60 -11.81
CA GLY A 141 -10.64 3.93 -12.75
C GLY A 141 -11.61 4.91 -13.43
N GLN A 142 -12.16 5.86 -12.68
CA GLN A 142 -12.98 6.94 -13.23
C GLN A 142 -12.18 7.80 -14.22
N ILE A 143 -10.97 8.24 -13.87
CA ILE A 143 -10.12 9.04 -14.74
C ILE A 143 -9.79 8.27 -16.02
N ALA A 144 -9.47 6.98 -15.89
CA ALA A 144 -9.20 6.10 -17.03
C ALA A 144 -10.41 6.00 -17.98
N LEU A 145 -11.60 5.71 -17.44
CA LEU A 145 -12.84 5.59 -18.23
C LEU A 145 -13.22 6.93 -18.90
N SER A 146 -13.10 8.03 -18.16
CA SER A 146 -13.38 9.37 -18.68
C SER A 146 -12.44 9.74 -19.83
N PHE A 147 -11.13 9.48 -19.66
CA PHE A 147 -10.13 9.72 -20.70
C PHE A 147 -10.37 8.86 -21.95
N MET A 148 -10.73 7.57 -21.79
CA MET A 148 -10.95 6.67 -22.94
C MET A 148 -12.22 6.97 -23.73
N SER A 149 -13.26 7.43 -23.04
CA SER A 149 -14.57 7.72 -23.62
C SER A 149 -14.72 9.15 -24.14
N ASP A 150 -13.64 9.95 -24.13
CA ASP A 150 -13.68 11.39 -24.45
C ASP A 150 -14.70 12.15 -23.58
N ASN A 151 -14.77 11.81 -22.28
CA ASN A 151 -15.72 12.34 -21.30
C ASN A 151 -17.19 12.06 -21.67
N GLY A 152 -17.48 10.89 -22.25
CA GLY A 152 -18.82 10.54 -22.75
C GLY A 152 -19.89 10.35 -21.67
N VAL A 153 -19.49 10.18 -20.40
CA VAL A 153 -20.36 10.17 -19.22
C VAL A 153 -19.76 11.11 -18.18
N CYS A 154 -20.60 11.71 -17.35
CA CYS A 154 -20.14 12.49 -16.20
C CYS A 154 -19.23 11.65 -15.28
N ASN A 155 -18.23 12.30 -14.68
CA ASN A 155 -17.25 11.65 -13.79
C ASN A 155 -17.93 10.89 -12.63
N LEU A 156 -19.03 11.42 -12.06
CA LEU A 156 -19.82 10.71 -11.06
C LEU A 156 -20.34 9.34 -11.57
N GLY A 157 -20.82 9.31 -12.82
CA GLY A 157 -21.28 8.09 -13.47
C GLY A 157 -20.15 7.08 -13.70
N PHE A 158 -18.99 7.54 -14.16
CA PHE A 158 -17.81 6.67 -14.32
C PHE A 158 -17.28 6.13 -13.00
N SER A 159 -17.25 6.94 -11.93
CA SER A 159 -16.94 6.48 -10.58
C SER A 159 -17.92 5.39 -10.13
N GLY A 160 -19.22 5.55 -10.41
CA GLY A 160 -20.24 4.57 -10.06
C GLY A 160 -20.08 3.24 -10.82
N ILE A 161 -19.81 3.32 -12.13
CA ILE A 161 -19.54 2.14 -12.97
C ILE A 161 -18.31 1.38 -12.44
N PHE A 162 -17.22 2.09 -12.15
CA PHE A 162 -16.00 1.46 -11.68
C PHE A 162 -16.13 0.92 -10.25
N ALA A 163 -16.89 1.60 -9.38
CA ALA A 163 -17.23 1.11 -8.04
C ALA A 163 -18.07 -0.18 -8.12
N ALA A 164 -19.06 -0.24 -9.02
CA ALA A 164 -19.87 -1.45 -9.22
C ALA A 164 -19.02 -2.63 -9.72
N ALA A 165 -18.11 -2.38 -10.67
CA ALA A 165 -17.17 -3.40 -11.14
C ALA A 165 -16.25 -3.87 -9.99
N THR A 166 -15.70 -2.93 -9.22
CA THR A 166 -14.87 -3.23 -8.04
C THR A 166 -15.61 -4.08 -7.02
N LEU A 167 -16.89 -3.77 -6.75
CA LEU A 167 -17.72 -4.55 -5.83
C LEU A 167 -17.84 -6.00 -6.31
N VAL A 168 -18.21 -6.21 -7.58
CA VAL A 168 -18.37 -7.56 -8.16
C VAL A 168 -17.07 -8.36 -8.05
N CYS A 169 -15.93 -7.74 -8.37
CA CYS A 169 -14.63 -8.37 -8.28
C CYS A 169 -14.16 -8.62 -6.84
N ALA A 170 -14.67 -7.89 -5.84
CA ALA A 170 -14.35 -8.10 -4.43
C ALA A 170 -15.19 -9.20 -3.75
N LEU A 171 -16.32 -9.61 -4.35
CA LEU A 171 -17.24 -10.60 -3.78
C LEU A 171 -16.67 -12.00 -3.51
N PRO A 172 -15.71 -12.56 -4.29
CA PRO A 172 -15.11 -13.84 -3.96
C PRO A 172 -14.51 -13.82 -2.55
N ARG A 173 -14.94 -14.75 -1.68
CA ARG A 173 -14.56 -14.77 -0.25
C ARG A 173 -13.13 -15.26 0.02
N THR A 174 -12.45 -15.84 -0.97
CA THR A 174 -11.13 -16.48 -0.83
C THR A 174 -10.08 -15.81 -1.70
N TYR A 175 -8.87 -15.63 -1.15
CA TYR A 175 -7.74 -15.04 -1.88
C TYR A 175 -7.19 -15.94 -2.99
N ASP A 176 -7.40 -17.26 -2.96
CA ASP A 176 -6.85 -18.19 -3.96
C ASP A 176 -7.21 -17.81 -5.40
N HIS A 177 -8.47 -17.48 -5.66
CA HIS A 177 -8.92 -17.05 -6.99
C HIS A 177 -8.43 -15.64 -7.35
N LEU A 178 -8.29 -14.76 -6.35
CA LEU A 178 -7.76 -13.42 -6.55
C LEU A 178 -6.26 -13.46 -6.89
N SER A 179 -5.50 -14.39 -6.29
CA SER A 179 -4.05 -14.48 -6.48
C SER A 179 -3.65 -14.73 -7.95
N ILE A 180 -4.36 -15.61 -8.65
CA ILE A 180 -4.11 -15.91 -10.08
C ILE A 180 -4.43 -14.69 -10.95
N ILE A 181 -5.55 -14.02 -10.65
CA ILE A 181 -5.97 -12.81 -11.37
C ILE A 181 -4.99 -11.66 -11.13
N SER A 182 -4.43 -11.57 -9.91
CA SER A 182 -3.41 -10.58 -9.55
C SER A 182 -2.10 -10.73 -10.34
N VAL A 183 -1.74 -11.93 -10.81
CA VAL A 183 -0.57 -12.07 -11.70
C VAL A 183 -0.81 -11.37 -13.04
N GLY A 184 -1.99 -11.56 -13.64
CA GLY A 184 -2.38 -10.85 -14.86
C GLY A 184 -2.42 -9.34 -14.67
N SER A 185 -2.94 -8.90 -13.53
CA SER A 185 -2.98 -7.50 -13.08
C SER A 185 -1.59 -6.84 -13.09
N VAL A 186 -0.56 -7.50 -12.54
CA VAL A 186 0.83 -6.99 -12.54
C VAL A 186 1.35 -6.78 -13.95
N LEU A 187 1.14 -7.77 -14.83
CA LEU A 187 1.61 -7.68 -16.21
C LEU A 187 0.95 -6.50 -16.92
N CYS A 188 -0.35 -6.31 -16.71
CA CYS A 188 -1.11 -5.15 -17.22
C CYS A 188 -0.46 -3.82 -16.79
N ILE A 189 -0.24 -3.58 -15.51
CA ILE A 189 0.31 -2.28 -15.08
C ILE A 189 1.76 -2.07 -15.53
N VAL A 190 2.59 -3.12 -15.50
CA VAL A 190 3.99 -3.03 -15.93
C VAL A 190 4.08 -2.72 -17.42
N VAL A 191 3.29 -3.41 -18.26
CA VAL A 191 3.22 -3.18 -19.71
C VAL A 191 2.66 -1.79 -19.99
N ALA A 192 1.60 -1.36 -19.29
CA ALA A 192 1.04 -0.01 -19.43
C ALA A 192 2.09 1.06 -19.13
N GLY A 193 2.92 0.88 -18.11
CA GLY A 193 3.97 1.84 -17.78
C GLY A 193 5.12 1.85 -18.78
N PHE A 194 5.53 0.69 -19.33
CA PHE A 194 6.51 0.66 -20.44
C PHE A 194 5.95 1.34 -21.70
N LEU A 195 4.69 1.09 -22.02
CA LEU A 195 4.01 1.77 -23.12
C LEU A 195 3.92 3.28 -22.87
N GLY A 196 3.60 3.70 -21.65
CA GLY A 196 3.56 5.12 -21.27
C GLY A 196 4.91 5.81 -21.42
N MET A 197 6.00 5.18 -20.95
CA MET A 197 7.36 5.67 -21.14
C MET A 197 7.75 5.78 -22.62
N GLY A 198 7.48 4.73 -23.41
CA GLY A 198 7.77 4.71 -24.84
C GLY A 198 6.96 5.76 -25.60
N ALA A 199 5.69 5.93 -25.26
CA ALA A 199 4.83 6.95 -25.85
C ALA A 199 5.29 8.37 -25.52
N ALA A 200 5.69 8.64 -24.28
CA ALA A 200 6.29 9.92 -23.89
C ALA A 200 7.58 10.20 -24.68
N GLY A 201 8.46 9.20 -24.80
CA GLY A 201 9.71 9.32 -25.57
C GLY A 201 9.50 9.52 -27.07
N ALA A 202 8.48 8.88 -27.66
CA ALA A 202 8.13 9.04 -29.06
C ALA A 202 7.37 10.35 -29.36
N ASN A 203 6.72 10.94 -28.36
CA ASN A 203 5.94 12.17 -28.49
C ASN A 203 6.33 13.17 -27.39
N PRO A 204 7.59 13.63 -27.38
CA PRO A 204 8.04 14.56 -26.37
C PRO A 204 7.33 15.89 -26.51
N VAL A 205 6.96 16.52 -25.39
CA VAL A 205 6.28 17.82 -25.40
C VAL A 205 7.25 18.90 -25.89
N GLU A 206 6.83 19.67 -26.90
CA GLU A 206 7.58 20.81 -27.43
C GLU A 206 7.66 21.93 -26.38
N GLY A 207 8.84 22.54 -26.22
CA GLY A 207 9.07 23.58 -25.21
C GLY A 207 8.98 23.08 -23.76
N ARG A 208 9.10 21.77 -23.52
CA ARG A 208 9.08 21.20 -22.17
C ARG A 208 10.18 21.79 -21.29
N VAL A 209 9.82 22.09 -20.05
CA VAL A 209 10.76 22.54 -19.02
C VAL A 209 11.12 21.36 -18.13
N VAL A 210 12.38 20.93 -18.21
CA VAL A 210 12.96 19.89 -17.36
C VAL A 210 14.09 20.53 -16.59
N VAL A 211 13.95 20.58 -15.26
CA VAL A 211 14.95 21.18 -14.38
C VAL A 211 15.55 20.13 -13.46
N ALA A 212 16.85 20.26 -13.18
CA ALA A 212 17.55 19.38 -12.27
C ALA A 212 17.03 19.52 -10.83
N GLY A 213 16.78 20.76 -10.40
CA GLY A 213 16.17 21.09 -9.11
C GLY A 213 15.36 22.37 -9.25
N GLN A 214 14.24 22.43 -8.53
CA GLN A 214 13.38 23.61 -8.45
C GLN A 214 13.26 24.04 -7.00
N SER A 215 13.44 25.35 -6.74
CA SER A 215 13.11 25.91 -5.44
C SER A 215 11.59 25.94 -5.29
N SER A 216 11.09 25.20 -4.32
CA SER A 216 9.66 25.17 -3.96
C SER A 216 9.54 25.50 -2.49
N ASP A 217 8.47 26.19 -2.12
CA ASP A 217 8.17 26.40 -0.71
C ASP A 217 7.92 25.06 0.00
N PHE A 218 8.02 25.07 1.34
CA PHE A 218 7.83 23.86 2.14
C PHE A 218 6.48 23.19 1.83
N TYR A 219 5.44 23.99 1.67
CA TYR A 219 4.07 23.53 1.45
C TYR A 219 3.95 22.68 0.17
N THR A 220 4.35 23.27 -0.95
CA THR A 220 4.27 22.67 -2.28
C THR A 220 5.21 21.48 -2.41
N ALA A 221 6.44 21.62 -1.88
CA ALA A 221 7.42 20.53 -1.87
C ALA A 221 6.93 19.35 -1.03
N PHE A 222 6.44 19.59 0.19
CA PHE A 222 6.02 18.51 1.09
C PHE A 222 4.75 17.82 0.60
N PHE A 223 3.80 18.57 0.02
CA PHE A 223 2.63 17.98 -0.62
C PHE A 223 3.07 17.02 -1.76
N SER A 224 4.01 17.44 -2.60
CA SER A 224 4.60 16.59 -3.64
C SER A 224 5.32 15.36 -3.08
N ILE A 225 5.95 15.44 -1.90
CA ILE A 225 6.60 14.31 -1.21
C ILE A 225 5.60 13.26 -0.75
N THR A 226 4.33 13.62 -0.52
CA THR A 226 3.30 12.63 -0.13
C THR A 226 3.05 11.56 -1.20
N ASN A 227 3.36 11.84 -2.48
CA ASN A 227 3.25 10.91 -3.59
C ASN A 227 4.29 9.77 -3.53
N PRO A 228 5.62 10.02 -3.45
CA PRO A 228 6.57 8.93 -3.26
C PRO A 228 6.42 8.23 -1.92
N VAL A 229 5.94 8.91 -0.87
CA VAL A 229 5.51 8.23 0.38
C VAL A 229 4.39 7.24 0.06
N PHE A 230 3.33 7.68 -0.63
CA PHE A 230 2.23 6.82 -1.06
C PHE A 230 2.71 5.63 -1.90
N ALA A 231 3.65 5.87 -2.81
CA ALA A 231 4.09 4.88 -3.78
C ALA A 231 4.72 3.61 -3.16
N TYR A 232 5.17 3.65 -1.90
CA TYR A 232 5.70 2.48 -1.20
C TYR A 232 4.79 1.98 -0.07
N CYS A 233 3.54 2.46 0.01
CA CYS A 233 2.63 2.08 1.09
C CYS A 233 1.93 0.74 0.87
N GLY A 234 2.68 -0.37 0.94
CA GLY A 234 2.14 -1.74 0.89
C GLY A 234 2.20 -2.51 2.21
N HIS A 235 2.93 -2.00 3.21
CA HIS A 235 3.31 -2.74 4.41
C HIS A 235 2.14 -3.29 5.23
N PHE A 236 0.99 -2.63 5.21
CA PHE A 236 -0.21 -3.06 5.93
C PHE A 236 -0.73 -4.45 5.50
N MET A 237 -0.43 -4.88 4.26
CA MET A 237 -0.82 -6.20 3.74
C MET A 237 0.22 -7.30 3.98
N PHE A 238 1.43 -6.94 4.43
CA PHE A 238 2.54 -7.89 4.48
C PHE A 238 2.25 -9.06 5.41
N PHE A 239 1.69 -8.83 6.60
CA PHE A 239 1.37 -9.90 7.54
C PHE A 239 0.38 -10.92 6.96
N ALA A 240 -0.63 -10.47 6.22
CA ALA A 240 -1.61 -11.36 5.60
C ALA A 240 -0.94 -12.22 4.52
N LEU A 241 -0.21 -11.58 3.59
CA LEU A 241 0.49 -12.29 2.51
C LEU A 241 1.56 -13.26 3.04
N MET A 242 2.30 -12.87 4.08
CA MET A 242 3.30 -13.73 4.73
C MET A 242 2.67 -14.94 5.44
N SER A 243 1.46 -14.79 5.99
CA SER A 243 0.77 -15.89 6.68
C SER A 243 0.31 -16.99 5.72
N GLU A 244 0.11 -16.65 4.44
CA GLU A 244 -0.29 -17.59 3.39
C GLU A 244 0.92 -18.24 2.68
N MET A 245 2.15 -17.92 3.10
CA MET A 245 3.36 -18.52 2.56
C MET A 245 3.62 -19.92 3.08
N LYS A 246 4.03 -20.84 2.20
CA LYS A 246 4.55 -22.17 2.58
C LYS A 246 5.73 -22.08 3.54
N GLN A 247 6.61 -21.11 3.32
CA GLN A 247 7.81 -20.88 4.13
C GLN A 247 7.94 -19.39 4.44
N PRO A 248 7.38 -18.91 5.57
CA PRO A 248 7.38 -17.48 5.93
C PRO A 248 8.76 -16.83 6.00
N ARG A 249 9.83 -17.60 6.26
CA ARG A 249 11.22 -17.09 6.22
C ARG A 249 11.62 -16.48 4.89
N ASP A 250 11.12 -17.04 3.80
CA ASP A 250 11.43 -16.56 2.46
C ASP A 250 10.71 -15.23 2.15
N ALA A 251 9.86 -14.72 3.05
CA ALA A 251 9.25 -13.40 2.92
C ALA A 251 10.27 -12.27 2.80
N ILE A 252 11.47 -12.42 3.38
CA ILE A 252 12.55 -11.44 3.20
C ILE A 252 13.02 -11.37 1.74
N LYS A 253 13.05 -12.51 1.03
CA LYS A 253 13.38 -12.56 -0.41
C LYS A 253 12.30 -11.84 -1.20
N ALA A 254 11.03 -12.05 -0.84
CA ALA A 254 9.91 -11.35 -1.46
C ALA A 254 9.98 -9.83 -1.23
N ALA A 255 10.28 -9.39 -0.01
CA ALA A 255 10.42 -7.98 0.35
C ALA A 255 11.56 -7.28 -0.40
N TYR A 256 12.75 -7.90 -0.48
CA TYR A 256 13.85 -7.37 -1.28
C TYR A 256 13.54 -7.33 -2.78
N THR A 257 12.91 -8.38 -3.31
CA THR A 257 12.52 -8.45 -4.73
C THR A 257 11.54 -7.34 -5.08
N LEU A 258 10.48 -7.19 -4.27
CA LEU A 258 9.51 -6.12 -4.39
C LEU A 258 10.18 -4.75 -4.35
N GLN A 259 10.97 -4.49 -3.32
CA GLN A 259 11.50 -3.15 -3.10
C GLN A 259 12.54 -2.79 -4.15
N GLY A 260 13.41 -3.73 -4.53
CA GLY A 260 14.36 -3.54 -5.63
C GLY A 260 13.64 -3.23 -6.94
N PHE A 261 12.67 -4.07 -7.31
CA PHE A 261 11.88 -3.87 -8.53
C PHE A 261 11.12 -2.54 -8.53
N ALA A 262 10.32 -2.28 -7.49
CA ALA A 262 9.50 -1.08 -7.38
C ALA A 262 10.37 0.19 -7.40
N THR A 263 11.46 0.24 -6.63
CA THR A 263 12.35 1.41 -6.58
C THR A 263 12.99 1.69 -7.94
N THR A 264 13.51 0.65 -8.62
CA THR A 264 14.10 0.79 -9.95
C THR A 264 13.03 1.22 -10.96
N TYR A 265 11.88 0.55 -10.98
CA TYR A 265 10.81 0.81 -11.93
C TYR A 265 10.24 2.22 -11.77
N TYR A 266 9.98 2.64 -10.53
CA TYR A 266 9.52 3.99 -10.20
C TYR A 266 10.50 5.07 -10.59
N THR A 267 11.78 4.87 -10.30
CA THR A 267 12.82 5.84 -10.64
C THR A 267 12.91 6.03 -12.15
N VAL A 268 12.94 4.93 -12.91
CA VAL A 268 12.99 4.96 -14.38
C VAL A 268 11.70 5.58 -14.94
N PHE A 269 10.53 5.12 -14.48
CA PHE A 269 9.24 5.63 -14.93
C PHE A 269 9.08 7.12 -14.69
N ALA A 270 9.40 7.58 -13.48
CA ALA A 270 9.32 8.99 -13.12
C ALA A 270 10.30 9.84 -13.95
N ALA A 271 11.56 9.42 -14.05
CA ALA A 271 12.59 10.16 -14.78
C ALA A 271 12.30 10.25 -16.28
N VAL A 272 11.90 9.14 -16.91
CA VAL A 272 11.59 9.09 -18.35
C VAL A 272 10.34 9.93 -18.65
N THR A 273 9.27 9.71 -17.89
CA THR A 273 8.00 10.43 -18.13
C THR A 273 8.17 11.93 -17.90
N TYR A 274 8.80 12.35 -16.80
CA TYR A 274 9.09 13.76 -16.55
C TYR A 274 10.09 14.34 -17.58
N GLY A 275 11.11 13.59 -17.98
CA GLY A 275 12.12 14.04 -18.94
C GLY A 275 11.55 14.33 -20.34
N TYR A 276 10.49 13.64 -20.75
CA TYR A 276 9.85 13.84 -22.04
C TYR A 276 8.59 14.71 -22.00
N ILE A 277 7.91 14.82 -20.86
CA ILE A 277 6.69 15.67 -20.72
C ILE A 277 7.02 17.04 -20.10
N GLY A 278 7.94 17.08 -19.14
CA GLY A 278 8.35 18.29 -18.42
C GLY A 278 7.41 18.71 -17.30
N SER A 279 7.50 19.98 -16.90
CA SER A 279 6.79 20.56 -15.76
C SER A 279 5.26 20.50 -15.80
N LYS A 280 4.67 20.23 -16.97
CA LYS A 280 3.21 20.13 -17.17
C LYS A 280 2.65 18.71 -17.04
N VAL A 281 3.46 17.75 -16.56
CA VAL A 281 2.98 16.39 -16.34
C VAL A 281 1.86 16.38 -15.29
N LEU A 282 0.75 15.75 -15.66
CA LEU A 282 -0.45 15.59 -14.86
C LEU A 282 -0.28 14.40 -13.93
N SER A 283 -1.18 14.31 -12.96
CA SER A 283 -1.31 13.15 -12.08
C SER A 283 -2.77 12.69 -12.10
N PRO A 284 -3.07 11.47 -12.61
CA PRO A 284 -2.15 10.43 -13.04
C PRO A 284 -1.42 10.75 -14.37
N SER A 285 -0.17 10.32 -14.52
CA SER A 285 0.71 10.73 -15.62
C SER A 285 0.30 10.28 -17.03
N PHE A 286 -0.49 9.20 -17.14
CA PHE A 286 -1.02 8.76 -18.44
C PHE A 286 -1.95 9.80 -19.08
N SER A 287 -2.61 10.65 -18.28
CA SER A 287 -3.41 11.77 -18.79
C SER A 287 -2.58 12.83 -19.54
N SER A 288 -1.26 12.83 -19.39
CA SER A 288 -0.37 13.74 -20.13
C SER A 288 0.06 13.23 -21.49
N LEU A 289 -0.24 11.96 -21.81
CA LEU A 289 0.13 11.38 -23.11
C LEU A 289 -0.84 11.86 -24.20
N PRO A 290 -0.41 11.87 -25.47
CA PRO A 290 -1.32 12.11 -26.59
C PRO A 290 -2.51 11.12 -26.53
N PRO A 291 -3.74 11.54 -26.91
CA PRO A 291 -4.95 10.75 -26.68
C PRO A 291 -4.85 9.29 -27.11
N LYS A 292 -4.31 9.01 -28.30
CA LYS A 292 -4.10 7.62 -28.78
C LYS A 292 -3.32 6.76 -27.79
N TRP A 293 -2.21 7.27 -27.27
CA TRP A 293 -1.33 6.55 -26.36
C TRP A 293 -1.84 6.53 -24.93
N GLY A 294 -2.42 7.64 -24.45
CA GLY A 294 -3.06 7.69 -23.14
C GLY A 294 -4.21 6.68 -23.03
N LYS A 295 -5.06 6.57 -24.07
CA LYS A 295 -6.15 5.59 -24.12
C LYS A 295 -5.63 4.15 -24.09
N ALA A 296 -4.57 3.86 -24.84
CA ALA A 296 -3.93 2.55 -24.82
C ALA A 296 -3.33 2.22 -23.45
N ALA A 297 -2.62 3.16 -22.82
CA ALA A 297 -2.01 2.97 -21.50
C ALA A 297 -3.08 2.72 -20.42
N TYR A 298 -4.13 3.54 -20.39
CA TYR A 298 -5.25 3.34 -19.47
C TYR A 298 -6.01 2.05 -19.72
N GLY A 299 -6.27 1.70 -20.98
CA GLY A 299 -6.94 0.45 -21.34
C GLY A 299 -6.17 -0.79 -20.86
N ILE A 300 -4.84 -0.78 -20.98
CA ILE A 300 -3.99 -1.86 -20.49
C ILE A 300 -3.91 -1.84 -18.95
N ALA A 301 -3.90 -0.67 -18.31
CA ALA A 301 -3.82 -0.54 -16.85
C ALA A 301 -5.14 -0.87 -16.11
N LEU A 302 -6.29 -0.74 -16.77
CA LEU A 302 -7.62 -0.91 -16.18
C LEU A 302 -7.81 -2.21 -15.37
N PRO A 303 -7.41 -3.40 -15.87
CA PRO A 303 -7.50 -4.63 -15.09
C PRO A 303 -6.75 -4.51 -13.76
N ASN A 304 -5.59 -3.84 -13.73
CA ASN A 304 -4.85 -3.67 -12.50
C ASN A 304 -5.55 -2.75 -11.50
N LEU A 305 -6.06 -1.62 -11.97
CA LEU A 305 -6.81 -0.68 -11.13
C LEU A 305 -8.02 -1.38 -10.49
N LEU A 306 -8.72 -2.21 -11.27
CA LEU A 306 -9.91 -2.93 -10.82
C LEU A 306 -9.56 -3.98 -9.76
N ILE A 307 -8.53 -4.78 -10.00
CA ILE A 307 -8.12 -5.85 -9.08
C ILE A 307 -7.51 -5.29 -7.80
N ALA A 308 -6.65 -4.27 -7.89
CA ALA A 308 -6.12 -3.59 -6.70
C ALA A 308 -7.25 -2.97 -5.86
N GLY A 309 -8.21 -2.27 -6.49
CA GLY A 309 -9.38 -1.73 -5.80
C GLY A 309 -10.20 -2.82 -5.09
N SER A 310 -10.36 -3.97 -5.74
CA SER A 310 -11.10 -5.11 -5.21
C SER A 310 -10.39 -5.75 -4.02
N LEU A 311 -9.07 -5.84 -4.04
CA LEU A 311 -8.25 -6.35 -2.93
C LEU A 311 -8.40 -5.46 -1.68
N TYR A 312 -8.41 -4.13 -1.85
CA TYR A 312 -8.61 -3.22 -0.72
C TYR A 312 -10.00 -3.36 -0.09
N VAL A 313 -11.06 -3.38 -0.92
CA VAL A 313 -12.44 -3.59 -0.47
C VAL A 313 -12.57 -4.95 0.24
N HIS A 314 -12.00 -6.00 -0.35
CA HIS A 314 -12.01 -7.35 0.20
C HIS A 314 -11.32 -7.38 1.56
N THR A 315 -10.11 -6.83 1.67
CA THR A 315 -9.33 -6.79 2.91
C THR A 315 -10.07 -6.06 4.03
N ALA A 316 -10.63 -4.87 3.75
CA ALA A 316 -11.44 -4.12 4.69
C ALA A 316 -12.67 -4.92 5.17
N SER A 317 -13.38 -5.56 4.23
CA SER A 317 -14.55 -6.38 4.52
C SER A 317 -14.20 -7.61 5.37
N LYS A 318 -13.08 -8.27 5.05
CA LYS A 318 -12.58 -9.46 5.75
C LYS A 318 -12.22 -9.16 7.21
N ILE A 319 -11.59 -8.02 7.49
CA ILE A 319 -11.26 -7.60 8.86
C ILE A 319 -12.53 -7.54 9.73
N ILE A 320 -13.61 -6.93 9.22
CA ILE A 320 -14.89 -6.82 9.94
C ILE A 320 -15.60 -8.18 10.01
N PHE A 321 -15.64 -8.92 8.90
CA PHE A 321 -16.32 -10.21 8.82
C PHE A 321 -15.74 -11.24 9.80
N VAL A 322 -14.40 -11.37 9.84
CA VAL A 322 -13.70 -12.25 10.78
C VAL A 322 -13.97 -11.84 12.22
N ARG A 323 -14.13 -10.55 12.49
CA ARG A 323 -14.45 -10.06 13.83
C ARG A 323 -15.87 -10.41 14.28
N ILE A 324 -16.85 -10.28 13.38
CA ILE A 324 -18.25 -10.62 13.66
C ILE A 324 -18.41 -12.14 13.86
N PHE A 325 -17.76 -12.95 13.02
CA PHE A 325 -17.99 -14.40 12.98
C PHE A 325 -16.85 -15.27 13.51
N ARG A 326 -15.90 -14.70 14.27
CA ARG A 326 -14.69 -15.41 14.75
C ARG A 326 -14.94 -16.79 15.36
N ASN A 327 -16.05 -16.93 16.09
CA ASN A 327 -16.44 -18.15 16.78
C ASN A 327 -17.75 -18.73 16.23
N SER A 328 -18.04 -18.54 14.94
CA SER A 328 -19.30 -18.93 14.32
C SER A 328 -19.10 -19.79 13.07
N ARG A 329 -20.03 -20.74 12.84
CA ARG A 329 -20.06 -21.57 11.62
C ARG A 329 -20.10 -20.74 10.33
N HIS A 330 -20.59 -19.51 10.38
CA HIS A 330 -20.71 -18.61 9.22
C HIS A 330 -19.37 -18.21 8.62
N LEU A 331 -18.29 -18.30 9.40
CA LEU A 331 -16.93 -18.03 8.95
C LEU A 331 -16.41 -19.11 7.98
N HIS A 332 -16.73 -20.38 8.25
CA HIS A 332 -16.17 -21.53 7.53
C HIS A 332 -17.17 -22.24 6.60
N SER A 333 -18.46 -21.92 6.66
CA SER A 333 -19.50 -22.57 5.85
C SER A 333 -20.20 -21.62 4.89
N ASN A 334 -20.62 -22.13 3.73
CA ASN A 334 -21.49 -21.42 2.76
C ASN A 334 -22.92 -21.30 3.29
N THR A 335 -23.12 -20.38 4.23
CA THR A 335 -24.43 -20.09 4.81
C THR A 335 -25.04 -18.84 4.18
N VAL A 336 -26.37 -18.78 4.07
CA VAL A 336 -27.08 -17.59 3.55
C VAL A 336 -26.76 -16.35 4.39
N VAL A 337 -26.69 -16.49 5.72
CA VAL A 337 -26.33 -15.38 6.63
C VAL A 337 -24.89 -14.93 6.41
N GLY A 338 -23.94 -15.87 6.29
CA GLY A 338 -22.53 -15.54 6.03
C GLY A 338 -22.35 -14.81 4.70
N TRP A 339 -23.02 -15.27 3.64
CA TRP A 339 -23.00 -14.60 2.33
C TRP A 339 -23.72 -13.25 2.36
N GLY A 340 -24.87 -13.15 3.02
CA GLY A 340 -25.61 -11.89 3.15
C GLY A 340 -24.80 -10.81 3.87
N VAL A 341 -24.17 -11.15 5.00
CA VAL A 341 -23.30 -10.21 5.72
C VAL A 341 -22.05 -9.89 4.90
N TRP A 342 -21.45 -10.88 4.22
CA TRP A 342 -20.29 -10.64 3.37
C TRP A 342 -20.58 -9.65 2.24
N VAL A 343 -21.64 -9.89 1.45
CA VAL A 343 -22.07 -9.01 0.37
C VAL A 343 -22.42 -7.63 0.92
N GLY A 344 -23.10 -7.56 2.07
CA GLY A 344 -23.42 -6.31 2.75
C GLY A 344 -22.17 -5.52 3.14
N LEU A 345 -21.16 -6.18 3.73
CA LEU A 345 -19.89 -5.54 4.10
C LEU A 345 -19.16 -5.03 2.86
N CYS A 346 -18.98 -5.85 1.81
CA CYS A 346 -18.34 -5.41 0.58
C CYS A 346 -19.07 -4.19 -0.02
N THR A 347 -20.40 -4.22 -0.05
CA THR A 347 -21.22 -3.12 -0.58
C THR A 347 -21.03 -1.83 0.22
N VAL A 348 -21.05 -1.90 1.55
CA VAL A 348 -20.84 -0.74 2.43
C VAL A 348 -19.42 -0.18 2.25
N ILE A 349 -18.40 -1.03 2.26
CA ILE A 349 -17.00 -0.63 2.09
C ILE A 349 -16.77 0.00 0.71
N THR A 350 -17.28 -0.60 -0.36
CA THR A 350 -17.21 0.00 -1.71
C THR A 350 -17.97 1.32 -1.75
N GLY A 351 -19.13 1.43 -1.10
CA GLY A 351 -19.88 2.68 -1.00
C GLY A 351 -19.07 3.78 -0.34
N LEU A 352 -18.42 3.50 0.80
CA LEU A 352 -17.54 4.47 1.48
C LEU A 352 -16.35 4.88 0.60
N ALA A 353 -15.72 3.91 -0.08
CA ALA A 353 -14.62 4.18 -1.01
C ALA A 353 -15.07 5.07 -2.19
N PHE A 354 -16.26 4.81 -2.74
CA PHE A 354 -16.88 5.62 -3.79
C PHE A 354 -17.17 7.05 -3.31
N LEU A 355 -17.74 7.22 -2.11
CA LEU A 355 -18.00 8.54 -1.53
C LEU A 355 -16.70 9.35 -1.36
N LEU A 356 -15.60 8.72 -0.96
CA LEU A 356 -14.30 9.39 -0.86
C LEU A 356 -13.74 9.77 -2.24
N ALA A 357 -13.82 8.86 -3.21
CA ALA A 357 -13.38 9.13 -4.59
C ALA A 357 -14.09 10.33 -5.21
N VAL A 358 -15.39 10.49 -4.92
CA VAL A 358 -16.21 11.60 -5.43
C VAL A 358 -16.10 12.87 -4.59
N GLY A 359 -15.88 12.74 -3.28
CA GLY A 359 -15.73 13.88 -2.37
C GLY A 359 -14.39 14.60 -2.51
N VAL A 360 -13.33 13.89 -2.91
CA VAL A 360 -12.01 14.46 -3.21
C VAL A 360 -11.57 13.96 -4.58
N PRO A 361 -12.15 14.49 -5.68
CA PRO A 361 -11.94 13.98 -7.04
C PRO A 361 -10.60 14.43 -7.66
N ILE A 362 -9.59 14.66 -6.82
CA ILE A 362 -8.23 15.02 -7.23
C ILE A 362 -7.30 13.94 -6.72
N PHE A 363 -6.67 13.25 -7.67
CA PHE A 363 -5.87 12.06 -7.41
C PHE A 363 -4.81 12.29 -6.34
N ASN A 364 -3.95 13.30 -6.50
CA ASN A 364 -2.89 13.60 -5.54
C ASN A 364 -3.42 14.00 -4.14
N TYR A 365 -4.61 14.60 -4.02
CA TYR A 365 -5.17 14.96 -2.71
C TYR A 365 -5.59 13.72 -1.94
N LEU A 366 -6.23 12.77 -2.62
CA LEU A 366 -6.64 11.51 -2.00
C LEU A 366 -5.42 10.66 -1.62
N LEU A 367 -4.40 10.60 -2.50
CA LEU A 367 -3.12 9.95 -2.19
C LEU A 367 -2.42 10.60 -0.99
N GLY A 368 -2.40 11.93 -0.95
CA GLY A 368 -1.76 12.71 0.12
C GLY A 368 -2.39 12.47 1.49
N ILE A 369 -3.72 12.44 1.59
CA ILE A 369 -4.40 12.05 2.85
C ILE A 369 -4.04 10.62 3.24
N ALA A 370 -4.14 9.67 2.30
CA ALA A 370 -3.92 8.25 2.58
C ALA A 370 -2.48 7.98 3.04
N SER A 371 -1.49 8.52 2.35
CA SER A 371 -0.09 8.34 2.69
C SER A 371 0.31 9.07 3.96
N SER A 372 -0.24 10.27 4.20
CA SER A 372 0.09 11.04 5.40
C SER A 372 -0.56 10.43 6.65
N ALA A 373 -1.86 10.14 6.61
CA ALA A 373 -2.59 9.65 7.78
C ALA A 373 -2.18 8.21 8.18
N PHE A 374 -1.94 7.35 7.19
CA PHE A 374 -1.79 5.91 7.42
C PHE A 374 -0.49 5.35 6.86
N GLY A 375 -0.12 5.71 5.63
CA GLY A 375 1.13 5.27 5.01
C GLY A 375 2.37 5.61 5.84
N ALA A 376 2.40 6.82 6.40
CA ALA A 376 3.45 7.33 7.27
C ALA A 376 3.68 6.42 8.48
N TRP A 377 2.62 5.89 9.06
CA TRP A 377 2.71 4.97 10.19
C TRP A 377 2.98 3.54 9.75
N PHE A 378 2.17 2.97 8.84
CA PHE A 378 2.29 1.56 8.46
C PHE A 378 3.59 1.22 7.75
N THR A 379 4.14 2.16 6.97
CA THR A 379 5.36 1.94 6.20
C THR A 379 6.58 2.52 6.90
N TYR A 380 6.46 3.73 7.46
CA TYR A 380 7.62 4.53 7.89
C TYR A 380 7.72 4.79 9.39
N GLY A 381 6.74 4.38 10.21
CA GLY A 381 6.73 4.68 11.65
C GLY A 381 6.71 3.42 12.54
N ILE A 382 5.68 2.59 12.37
CA ILE A 382 5.39 1.41 13.21
C ILE A 382 6.55 0.42 13.23
N ALA A 383 7.30 0.29 12.14
CA ALA A 383 8.43 -0.63 12.09
C ALA A 383 9.51 -0.33 13.15
N GLY A 384 9.71 0.95 13.51
CA GLY A 384 10.58 1.32 14.63
C GLY A 384 10.04 0.81 15.98
N MET A 385 8.72 0.80 16.15
CA MET A 385 8.08 0.23 17.35
C MET A 385 8.30 -1.29 17.43
N PHE A 386 8.21 -2.01 16.31
CA PHE A 386 8.53 -3.44 16.26
C PHE A 386 9.96 -3.70 16.76
N TRP A 387 10.94 -2.93 16.28
CA TRP A 387 12.33 -3.07 16.70
C TRP A 387 12.54 -2.85 18.19
N LEU A 388 11.94 -1.78 18.74
CA LEU A 388 12.03 -1.49 20.16
C LEU A 388 11.35 -2.56 21.01
N HIS A 389 10.17 -3.03 20.59
CA HIS A 389 9.40 -4.04 21.29
C HIS A 389 10.19 -5.34 21.43
N TYR A 390 10.66 -5.92 20.33
CA TYR A 390 11.38 -7.19 20.42
C TYR A 390 12.75 -7.01 21.10
N THR A 391 13.46 -5.90 20.90
CA THR A 391 14.77 -5.69 21.57
C THR A 391 14.60 -5.54 23.08
N TYR A 392 13.48 -4.98 23.53
CA TYR A 392 13.15 -4.86 24.95
C TYR A 392 12.68 -6.18 25.55
N HIS A 393 11.76 -6.90 24.89
CA HIS A 393 11.13 -8.10 25.43
C HIS A 393 11.95 -9.37 25.25
N ASP A 394 12.61 -9.55 24.10
CA ASP A 394 13.53 -10.68 23.87
C ASP A 394 14.87 -10.44 24.57
N GLY A 395 15.09 -9.20 25.05
CA GLY A 395 16.31 -8.77 25.69
C GLY A 395 16.28 -8.67 27.21
N ASN A 396 17.42 -8.30 27.80
CA ASN A 396 17.50 -7.87 29.21
C ASN A 396 16.86 -6.48 29.41
N GLY A 397 15.66 -6.26 28.86
CA GLY A 397 14.89 -5.04 28.95
C GLY A 397 15.66 -3.80 28.47
N SER A 398 15.62 -2.75 29.29
CA SER A 398 16.27 -1.47 28.99
C SER A 398 17.79 -1.57 28.81
N GLN A 399 18.45 -2.59 29.37
CA GLN A 399 19.89 -2.79 29.16
C GLN A 399 20.19 -3.22 27.72
N ALA A 400 19.32 -4.01 27.09
CA ALA A 400 19.50 -4.44 25.71
C ALA A 400 19.44 -3.25 24.74
N LEU A 401 18.51 -2.32 24.96
CA LEU A 401 18.40 -1.07 24.20
C LEU A 401 19.65 -0.19 24.36
N LYS A 402 20.18 -0.07 25.58
CA LYS A 402 21.41 0.70 25.86
C LYS A 402 22.65 0.07 25.22
N LYS A 403 22.71 -1.25 25.13
CA LYS A 403 23.81 -1.99 24.50
C LYS A 403 23.80 -1.89 22.97
N ARG A 404 22.68 -1.52 22.36
CA ARG A 404 22.50 -1.37 20.89
C ARG A 404 22.11 0.06 20.51
N PRO A 405 22.95 1.07 20.78
CA PRO A 405 22.58 2.48 20.62
C PRO A 405 22.25 2.84 19.17
N LEU A 406 22.95 2.26 18.18
CA LEU A 406 22.66 2.52 16.76
C LEU A 406 21.26 2.03 16.35
N GLY A 407 20.89 0.82 16.74
CA GLY A 407 19.58 0.25 16.43
C GLY A 407 18.45 0.98 17.15
N THR A 408 18.65 1.33 18.42
CA THR A 408 17.69 2.12 19.21
C THR A 408 17.49 3.50 18.58
N SER A 409 18.57 4.18 18.19
CA SER A 409 18.47 5.47 17.49
C SER A 409 17.77 5.34 16.14
N ALA A 410 18.08 4.33 15.34
CA ALA A 410 17.40 4.10 14.05
C ALA A 410 15.90 3.83 14.23
N ALA A 411 15.51 3.06 15.25
CA ALA A 411 14.13 2.78 15.57
C ALA A 411 13.36 4.03 16.03
N ILE A 412 13.97 4.85 16.90
CA ILE A 412 13.39 6.13 17.33
C ILE A 412 13.26 7.09 16.14
N LEU A 413 14.30 7.23 15.31
CA LEU A 413 14.25 8.06 14.10
C LEU A 413 13.19 7.59 13.11
N THR A 414 12.96 6.28 13.01
CA THR A 414 11.86 5.73 12.19
C THR A 414 10.52 6.20 12.71
N ILE A 415 10.26 6.08 14.03
CA ILE A 415 9.02 6.56 14.64
C ILE A 415 8.84 8.08 14.42
N LEU A 416 9.89 8.86 14.62
CA LEU A 416 9.86 10.31 14.42
C LEU A 416 9.64 10.69 12.95
N ALA A 417 10.21 9.95 11.99
CA ALA A 417 9.98 10.15 10.57
C ALA A 417 8.51 9.89 10.21
N GLY A 418 7.93 8.77 10.67
CA GLY A 418 6.51 8.49 10.50
C GLY A 418 5.61 9.57 11.11
N ALA A 419 5.91 10.03 12.33
CA ALA A 419 5.18 11.11 12.98
C ALA A 419 5.29 12.43 12.20
N PHE A 420 6.49 12.79 11.74
CA PHE A 420 6.71 14.00 10.95
C PHE A 420 5.97 13.96 9.61
N ILE A 421 6.08 12.86 8.86
CA ILE A 421 5.35 12.68 7.59
C ILE A 421 3.85 12.75 7.84
N CYS A 422 3.35 12.17 8.94
CA CYS A 422 1.95 12.25 9.30
C CYS A 422 1.48 13.68 9.56
N VAL A 423 2.16 14.41 10.45
CA VAL A 423 1.73 15.77 10.83
C VAL A 423 1.89 16.75 9.68
N ALA A 424 3.08 16.81 9.07
CA ALA A 424 3.35 17.73 7.97
C ALA A 424 2.50 17.37 6.74
N GLY A 425 2.36 16.08 6.43
CA GLY A 425 1.61 15.60 5.27
C GLY A 425 0.10 15.85 5.39
N LEU A 426 -0.48 15.62 6.58
CA LEU A 426 -1.88 15.96 6.83
C LEU A 426 -2.12 17.47 6.74
N TYR A 427 -1.24 18.28 7.33
CA TYR A 427 -1.33 19.72 7.27
C TYR A 427 -1.36 20.23 5.81
N VAL A 428 -0.39 19.81 4.98
CA VAL A 428 -0.33 20.26 3.59
C VAL A 428 -1.47 19.68 2.73
N SER A 429 -1.88 18.43 2.95
CA SER A 429 -2.96 17.79 2.18
C SER A 429 -4.32 18.40 2.48
N ILE A 430 -4.64 18.63 3.76
CA ILE A 430 -5.91 19.26 4.17
C ILE A 430 -5.97 20.69 3.62
N ARG A 431 -4.89 21.45 3.76
CA ARG A 431 -4.83 22.81 3.26
C ARG A 431 -4.96 22.85 1.73
N ALA A 432 -4.37 21.91 1.00
CA ALA A 432 -4.47 21.84 -0.46
C ALA A 432 -5.90 21.61 -0.92
N ILE A 433 -6.66 20.78 -0.20
CA ILE A 433 -8.07 20.55 -0.45
C ILE A 433 -8.89 21.81 -0.15
N ILE A 434 -8.65 22.47 0.99
CA ILE A 434 -9.34 23.72 1.35
C ILE A 434 -9.12 24.79 0.29
N ASP A 435 -7.86 25.00 -0.12
CA ASP A 435 -7.51 26.01 -1.12
C ASP A 435 -8.16 25.67 -2.48
N ALA A 436 -8.17 24.39 -2.88
CA ALA A 436 -8.81 23.95 -4.13
C ALA A 436 -10.35 24.09 -4.14
N TYR A 437 -11.00 24.03 -2.98
CA TYR A 437 -12.42 24.35 -2.87
C TYR A 437 -12.65 25.88 -2.87
N ALA A 438 -11.74 26.64 -2.27
CA ALA A 438 -11.85 28.10 -2.18
C ALA A 438 -11.60 28.81 -3.52
N ASP A 439 -10.67 28.30 -4.33
CA ASP A 439 -10.33 28.85 -5.65
C ASP A 439 -11.22 28.33 -6.79
N GLY A 440 -12.10 27.37 -6.50
CA GLY A 440 -13.04 26.78 -7.45
C GLY A 440 -12.46 25.69 -8.34
N THR A 441 -11.23 25.22 -8.08
CA THR A 441 -10.64 24.04 -8.75
C THR A 441 -11.52 22.80 -8.54
N ILE A 442 -12.11 22.66 -7.35
CA ILE A 442 -13.22 21.75 -7.08
C ILE A 442 -14.50 22.58 -6.96
N THR A 443 -15.39 22.50 -7.95
CA THR A 443 -16.62 23.31 -8.01
C THR A 443 -17.64 22.90 -6.94
N ALA A 444 -17.89 21.60 -6.79
CA ALA A 444 -18.69 21.02 -5.71
C ALA A 444 -18.36 19.53 -5.57
N ALA A 445 -18.48 18.99 -4.36
CA ALA A 445 -18.49 17.54 -4.20
C ALA A 445 -19.68 16.94 -4.96
N PHE A 446 -19.51 15.77 -5.59
CA PHE A 446 -20.56 15.08 -6.36
C PHE A 446 -21.02 15.80 -7.64
N SER A 447 -20.25 16.76 -8.16
CA SER A 447 -20.57 17.44 -9.42
C SER A 447 -20.20 16.61 -10.66
N CYS A 448 -20.94 16.91 -11.73
CA CYS A 448 -20.46 16.82 -13.09
C CYS A 448 -19.80 18.17 -13.43
#